data_AF-A0A7X5APM9-F1
#
_entry.id   AF-A0A7X5APM9-F1
#
_cell.length_a   1.000
_cell.length_b   1.000
_cell.length_c   1.000
_cell.angle_alpha   90.00
_cell.angle_beta   90.00
_cell.angle_gamma   90.00
#
_symmetry.space_group_name_H-M   'P 1'
#
loop_
_entity.id
_entity.type
_entity.pdbx_description
1 polymer ?
#
loop_
_entity_poly.entity_id
_entity_poly.type
_entity_poly.pdbx_seq_one_letter_code
_entity_poly.pdbx_strand_id
1 'polypeptide(L)'
;MIKASEPRITLHPHSRRVRVVIDGTELADTTRAIELRERGYPPRQYLPRDDVRMDLLTPSDTVTHCPFKGDASYYSFGEHKDVAWSYQQPMEGMEAIEGWVVFLCSVEAPEE
;
A
#
# COMPACT_ATOMS: atom_id res chain seq x y z
N MET A 1 -21.64 -8.92 27.88
CA MET A 1 -20.67 -7.99 27.26
C MET A 1 -19.94 -8.76 26.17
N ILE A 2 -20.29 -8.56 24.90
CA ILE A 2 -19.55 -9.17 23.79
C ILE A 2 -18.27 -8.35 23.65
N LYS A 3 -17.14 -8.93 24.03
CA LYS A 3 -15.82 -8.38 23.71
C LYS A 3 -15.67 -8.59 22.20
N ALA A 4 -16.04 -7.59 21.40
CA ALA A 4 -15.82 -7.64 19.96
C ALA A 4 -14.33 -7.91 19.76
N SER A 5 -14.00 -9.07 19.20
CA SER A 5 -12.62 -9.42 18.88
C SER A 5 -12.08 -8.31 17.98
N GLU A 6 -10.97 -7.69 18.38
CA GLU A 6 -10.33 -6.66 17.56
C GLU A 6 -10.17 -7.18 16.13
N PRO A 7 -10.57 -6.41 15.10
CA PRO A 7 -10.44 -6.85 13.73
C PRO A 7 -8.95 -7.09 13.42
N ARG A 8 -8.65 -8.20 12.71
CA ARG A 8 -7.26 -8.60 12.39
C ARG A 8 -6.51 -7.52 11.61
N ILE A 9 -7.27 -6.72 10.85
CA ILE A 9 -6.82 -5.62 10.01
C ILE A 9 -7.54 -4.36 10.48
N THR A 10 -6.80 -3.27 10.66
CA THR A 10 -7.33 -1.96 11.02
C THR A 10 -6.76 -0.91 10.07
N LEU A 11 -7.60 0.03 9.66
CA LEU A 11 -7.23 1.12 8.75
C LEU A 11 -7.23 2.43 9.54
N HIS A 12 -6.13 3.17 9.46
CA HIS A 12 -6.00 4.45 10.14
C HIS A 12 -5.65 5.53 9.10
N PRO A 13 -6.37 6.65 9.05
CA PRO A 13 -5.96 7.76 8.20
C PRO A 13 -4.58 8.27 8.66
N HIS A 14 -3.67 8.46 7.71
CA HIS A 14 -2.32 8.92 7.96
C HIS A 14 -2.19 10.38 7.53
N SER A 15 -2.33 11.29 8.49
CA SER A 15 -2.39 12.75 8.23
C SER A 15 -1.05 13.38 7.84
N ARG A 16 0.07 12.64 7.96
CA ARG A 16 1.39 13.13 7.54
C ARG A 16 1.59 12.84 6.05
N ARG A 17 2.28 13.75 5.37
CA ARG A 17 2.69 13.54 3.98
C ARG A 17 3.58 12.29 3.88
N VAL A 18 3.25 11.41 2.96
CA VAL A 18 4.02 10.23 2.60
C VAL A 18 4.66 10.50 1.24
N ARG A 19 5.98 10.34 1.17
CA ARG A 19 6.72 10.35 -0.08
C ARG A 19 7.39 9.01 -0.29
N VAL A 20 7.40 8.58 -1.55
CA VAL A 20 8.12 7.38 -1.96
C VAL A 20 9.12 7.79 -3.00
N VAL A 21 10.40 7.62 -2.67
CA VAL A 21 11.52 7.94 -3.55
C VAL A 21 12.36 6.68 -3.69
N ILE A 22 12.66 6.29 -4.93
CA ILE A 22 13.57 5.18 -5.25
C ILE A 22 14.60 5.70 -6.23
N ASP A 23 15.90 5.52 -5.92
CA ASP A 23 17.03 6.05 -6.71
C ASP A 23 16.89 7.54 -7.05
N GLY A 24 16.44 8.34 -6.07
CA GLY A 24 16.22 9.78 -6.25
C GLY A 24 15.01 10.16 -7.11
N THR A 25 14.23 9.19 -7.59
CA THR A 25 13.00 9.42 -8.36
C THR A 25 11.79 9.33 -7.44
N GLU A 26 10.99 10.40 -7.36
CA GLU A 26 9.72 10.41 -6.63
C GLU A 26 8.66 9.60 -7.39
N LEU A 27 8.23 8.49 -6.78
CA LEU A 27 7.19 7.61 -7.29
C LEU A 27 5.81 7.95 -6.71
N ALA A 28 5.76 8.58 -5.54
CA ALA A 28 4.50 9.02 -4.93
C ALA A 28 4.70 10.19 -3.96
N ASP A 29 3.72 11.10 -3.90
CA ASP A 29 3.56 12.14 -2.87
C ASP A 29 2.07 12.23 -2.52
N THR A 30 1.71 11.89 -1.29
CA THR A 30 0.32 11.99 -0.84
C THR A 30 0.21 12.50 0.59
N THR A 31 -0.89 13.18 0.89
CA THR A 31 -1.33 13.51 2.26
C THR A 31 -2.57 12.72 2.67
N ARG A 32 -3.03 11.81 1.81
CA ARG A 32 -4.26 11.03 1.95
C ARG A 32 -3.97 9.55 2.18
N ALA A 33 -2.77 9.21 2.66
CA ALA A 33 -2.39 7.83 2.91
C ALA A 33 -3.26 7.21 4.01
N ILE A 34 -3.41 5.89 3.95
CA ILE A 34 -4.02 5.07 4.99
C ILE A 34 -2.95 4.12 5.52
N GLU A 35 -2.74 4.12 6.83
CA GLU A 35 -1.93 3.13 7.49
C GLU A 35 -2.77 1.90 7.83
N LEU A 36 -2.49 0.80 7.13
CA LEU A 36 -3.06 -0.50 7.42
C LEU A 36 -2.17 -1.22 8.44
N ARG A 37 -2.77 -1.60 9.56
CA ARG A 37 -2.14 -2.43 10.57
C ARG A 37 -2.77 -3.80 10.57
N GLU A 38 -1.95 -4.81 10.30
CA GLU A 38 -2.35 -6.21 10.32
C GLU A 38 -1.57 -6.95 11.41
N ARG A 39 -2.26 -7.75 12.22
CA ARG A 39 -1.62 -8.50 13.30
C ARG A 39 -0.57 -9.48 12.74
N GLY A 40 0.68 -9.30 13.16
CA GLY A 40 1.81 -10.15 12.73
C GLY A 40 2.61 -9.61 11.54
N TYR A 41 2.22 -8.46 11.00
CA TYR A 41 2.92 -7.80 9.91
C TYR A 41 3.26 -6.35 10.28
N PRO A 42 4.33 -5.77 9.69
CA PRO A 42 4.61 -4.35 9.86
C PRO A 42 3.46 -3.50 9.31
N PRO A 43 3.21 -2.31 9.90
CA PRO A 43 2.25 -1.36 9.35
C PRO A 43 2.64 -0.99 7.92
N ARG A 44 1.66 -0.88 7.04
CA ARG A 44 1.88 -0.52 5.65
C ARG A 44 1.03 0.67 5.26
N GLN A 45 1.64 1.59 4.53
CA GLN A 45 0.95 2.77 4.02
C GLN A 45 0.38 2.46 2.64
N TYR A 46 -0.92 2.60 2.52
CA TYR A 46 -1.66 2.55 1.28
C TYR A 46 -1.77 3.98 0.78
N LEU A 47 -1.33 4.21 -0.45
CA LEU A 47 -1.42 5.50 -1.11
C LEU A 47 -2.50 5.42 -2.19
N PRO A 48 -3.35 6.44 -2.34
CA PRO A 48 -4.32 6.47 -3.42
C PRO A 48 -3.59 6.47 -4.76
N ARG A 49 -4.05 5.64 -5.70
CA ARG A 49 -3.40 5.43 -7.01
C ARG A 49 -3.12 6.72 -7.78
N ASP A 50 -4.01 7.70 -7.63
CA ASP A 50 -3.94 9.01 -8.29
C ASP A 50 -2.72 9.84 -7.85
N ASP A 51 -2.27 9.64 -6.62
CA ASP A 51 -1.10 10.33 -6.05
C ASP A 51 0.22 9.54 -6.30
N VAL A 52 0.15 8.46 -7.09
CA VAL A 52 1.29 7.60 -7.42
C VAL A 52 1.56 7.66 -8.91
N ARG A 53 2.83 7.83 -9.28
CA ARG A 53 3.33 7.85 -10.65
C ARG A 53 3.32 6.44 -11.27
N MET A 54 2.13 5.91 -11.49
CA MET A 54 1.89 4.61 -12.14
C MET A 54 2.55 4.51 -13.53
N ASP A 55 2.69 5.64 -14.23
CA ASP A 55 3.38 5.73 -15.53
C ASP A 55 4.88 5.32 -15.45
N LEU A 56 5.51 5.47 -14.29
CA LEU A 56 6.90 5.07 -14.07
C LEU A 56 7.02 3.60 -13.64
N LEU A 57 5.90 2.96 -13.28
CA LEU A 57 5.88 1.60 -12.78
C LEU A 57 5.50 0.62 -13.87
N THR A 58 6.19 -0.51 -13.91
CA THR A 58 5.89 -1.60 -14.84
C THR A 58 5.16 -2.71 -14.09
N PRO A 59 4.00 -3.20 -14.57
CA PRO A 59 3.34 -4.36 -13.96
C PRO A 59 4.27 -5.57 -14.03
N SER A 60 4.30 -6.35 -12.96
CA SER A 60 5.03 -7.60 -12.86
C SER A 60 4.07 -8.77 -13.08
N ASP A 61 4.58 -9.90 -13.61
CA ASP A 61 3.82 -11.16 -13.66
C ASP A 61 3.60 -11.78 -12.26
N THR A 62 4.25 -11.23 -11.23
CA THR A 62 4.04 -11.63 -9.84
C THR A 62 2.62 -11.26 -9.40
N VAL A 63 1.84 -12.28 -9.07
CA VAL A 63 0.55 -12.15 -8.39
C VAL A 63 0.58 -13.00 -7.14
N THR A 64 0.21 -12.42 -6.00
CA THR A 64 0.05 -13.19 -4.76
C THR A 64 -1.39 -13.17 -4.31
N HIS A 65 -1.90 -14.34 -3.95
CA HIS A 65 -3.27 -14.48 -3.47
C HIS A 65 -3.28 -14.45 -1.94
N CYS A 66 -3.98 -13.47 -1.37
CA CYS A 66 -4.20 -13.36 0.07
C CYS A 66 -5.65 -13.73 0.40
N PRO A 67 -5.90 -14.73 1.26
CA PRO A 67 -7.26 -15.20 1.58
C PRO A 67 -8.12 -14.17 2.34
N PHE A 68 -7.57 -13.02 2.72
CA PHE A 68 -8.29 -11.93 3.40
C PHE A 68 -8.39 -10.66 2.54
N LYS A 69 -7.55 -10.51 1.52
CA LYS A 69 -7.36 -9.25 0.78
C LYS A 69 -7.57 -9.38 -0.72
N GLY A 70 -7.68 -10.61 -1.23
CA GLY A 70 -7.77 -10.89 -2.66
C GLY A 70 -6.40 -10.98 -3.31
N ASP A 71 -6.36 -10.71 -4.61
CA ASP A 71 -5.16 -10.80 -5.43
C ASP A 71 -4.37 -9.49 -5.41
N ALA A 72 -3.10 -9.58 -5.02
CA ALA A 72 -2.16 -8.48 -5.09
C ALA A 72 -1.45 -8.52 -6.45
N SER A 73 -1.61 -7.45 -7.23
CA SER A 73 -0.83 -7.21 -8.44
C SER A 73 0.42 -6.42 -8.09
N TYR A 74 1.60 -6.91 -8.49
CA TYR A 74 2.87 -6.26 -8.20
C TYR A 74 3.32 -5.36 -9.35
N TYR A 75 4.13 -4.37 -9.01
CA TYR A 75 4.72 -3.39 -9.89
C TYR A 75 6.20 -3.25 -9.57
N SER A 76 7.00 -3.13 -10.62
CA SER A 76 8.46 -2.95 -10.58
C SER A 76 8.83 -1.54 -11.04
N PHE A 77 9.97 -1.03 -10.57
CA PHE A 77 10.53 0.26 -10.99
C PHE A 77 11.99 0.08 -11.41
N GLY A 78 12.28 0.27 -12.70
CA GLY A 78 13.63 0.04 -13.23
C GLY A 78 14.13 -1.38 -12.94
N GLU A 79 15.23 -1.49 -12.20
CA GLU A 79 15.81 -2.77 -11.77
C GLU A 79 15.18 -3.34 -10.49
N HIS A 80 14.37 -2.54 -9.79
CA HIS A 80 13.73 -2.95 -8.55
C HIS A 80 12.44 -3.72 -8.83
N LYS A 81 12.51 -5.04 -8.65
CA LYS A 81 11.38 -5.93 -8.86
C LYS A 81 10.40 -5.87 -7.69
N ASP A 82 9.11 -5.89 -8.01
CA ASP A 82 8.02 -6.06 -7.05
C ASP A 82 8.05 -5.04 -5.89
N VAL A 83 8.51 -3.81 -6.19
CA VAL A 83 8.63 -2.73 -5.20
C VAL A 83 7.31 -2.17 -4.72
N ALA A 84 6.25 -2.35 -5.51
CA ALA A 84 4.93 -1.93 -5.13
C ALA A 84 3.93 -3.04 -5.45
N TRP A 85 2.80 -3.03 -4.75
CA TRP A 85 1.66 -3.86 -5.10
C TRP A 85 0.35 -3.14 -4.80
N SER A 86 -0.71 -3.61 -5.42
CA SER A 86 -2.06 -3.09 -5.24
C SER A 86 -3.06 -4.22 -5.20
N TYR A 87 -4.11 -4.05 -4.40
CA TYR A 87 -5.27 -4.95 -4.40
C TYR A 87 -6.37 -4.30 -5.24
N GLN A 88 -6.50 -4.76 -6.49
CA GLN A 88 -7.49 -4.18 -7.42
C GLN A 88 -8.92 -4.61 -7.10
N GLN A 89 -9.09 -5.78 -6.47
CA GLN A 89 -10.38 -6.33 -6.08
C GLN A 89 -10.29 -6.83 -4.63
N PRO A 90 -10.28 -5.92 -3.64
CA PRO A 90 -10.22 -6.33 -2.25
C PRO A 90 -11.50 -7.06 -1.83
N MET A 91 -11.39 -7.94 -0.84
CA MET A 91 -12.55 -8.62 -0.25
C MET A 91 -13.44 -7.64 0.55
N GLU A 92 -14.68 -8.06 0.81
CA GLU A 92 -15.68 -7.29 1.57
C GLU A 92 -15.10 -6.75 2.90
N GLY A 93 -15.25 -5.44 3.12
CA GLY A 93 -14.66 -4.73 4.26
C GLY A 93 -13.28 -4.10 4.02
N MET A 94 -12.71 -4.25 2.82
CA MET A 94 -11.46 -3.61 2.40
C MET A 94 -11.60 -2.69 1.17
N GLU A 95 -12.83 -2.27 0.86
CA GLU A 95 -13.15 -1.33 -0.23
C GLU A 95 -12.35 -0.02 -0.13
N ALA A 96 -12.03 0.43 1.10
CA ALA A 96 -11.26 1.64 1.35
C ALA A 96 -9.82 1.61 0.79
N ILE A 97 -9.28 0.43 0.48
CA ILE A 97 -7.94 0.25 -0.11
C ILE A 97 -8.00 -0.26 -1.56
N GLU A 98 -9.18 -0.27 -2.18
CA GLU A 98 -9.37 -0.75 -3.55
C GLU A 98 -8.53 0.08 -4.54
N GLY A 99 -7.63 -0.60 -5.25
CA GLY A 99 -6.75 0.02 -6.23
C GLY A 99 -5.66 0.92 -5.63
N TRP A 100 -5.58 1.04 -4.29
CA TRP A 100 -4.52 1.77 -3.62
C TRP A 100 -3.21 0.99 -3.71
N VAL A 101 -2.11 1.73 -3.68
CA VAL A 101 -0.77 1.19 -3.94
C VAL A 101 0.04 1.22 -2.66
N VAL A 102 0.74 0.13 -2.39
CA VAL A 102 1.63 -0.03 -1.25
C VAL A 102 3.04 -0.27 -1.77
N PHE A 103 4.04 0.27 -1.09
CA PHE A 103 5.44 0.07 -1.41
C PHE A 103 6.13 -0.84 -0.39
N LEU A 104 7.07 -1.67 -0.87
CA LEU A 104 7.82 -2.65 -0.07
C LEU A 104 8.89 -1.97 0.77
N CYS A 105 9.60 -1.01 0.17
CA CYS A 105 10.64 -0.24 0.85
C CYS A 105 10.02 0.71 1.87
N SER A 106 10.78 0.99 2.93
CA SER A 106 10.41 1.98 3.93
C SER A 106 10.16 3.31 3.24
N VAL A 107 8.90 3.72 3.23
CA VAL A 107 8.47 5.08 2.91
C VAL A 107 9.25 6.06 3.78
N GLU A 108 10.03 6.93 3.16
CA GLU A 108 10.67 8.04 3.87
C GLU A 108 9.58 9.09 4.10
N ALA A 109 8.99 9.08 5.30
CA ALA A 109 8.31 10.27 5.78
C ALA A 109 9.39 11.34 5.97
N PRO A 110 9.28 12.54 5.37
CA PRO A 110 10.23 13.59 5.65
C PRO A 110 10.25 13.83 7.16
N GLU A 111 11.42 13.67 7.78
CA GLU A 111 11.65 14.21 9.12
C GLU A 111 11.45 15.73 9.03
N GLU A 112 10.61 16.27 9.92
CA GLU A 112 10.25 17.69 9.95
C GLU A 112 11.46 18.59 10.21
#